data_AF-A0A8W8HMY3-F1
#
_entry.id   AF-A0A8W8HMY3-F1
#
_cell.length_a   1.000
_cell.length_b   1.000
_cell.length_c   1.000
_cell.angle_alpha   90.00
_cell.angle_beta   90.00
_cell.angle_gamma   90.00
#
_symmetry.space_group_name_H-M   'P 1'
#
loop_
_entity.id
_entity.type
_entity.pdbx_description
1 polymer ?
#
loop_
_entity_poly.entity_id
_entity_poly.type
_entity_poly.pdbx_seq_one_letter_code
_entity_poly.pdbx_strand_id
1 'polypeptide(L)'
;EVFSSIGVREPQPAASEAFTKFGEAHRNMERFAIKMLRTVKPMISDLNTYLNKAVPDTRLTIKKYLDVKFEYLAYCLKVKEMDDEEYSYAALQEPLYRVETGNYEYRLVLRCRQDARVRFAKMRSDVLVKIELLDQKHVQDIVFQLQRFVSAMAKYHNDCHTVMKEAVVFPIEVDLSRGTFTYDTSNQFNDGEDEEEEEEVEEAPERVNESQMGDLISTD
;
A
#
# COMPACT_ATOMS: atom_id res chain seq x y z
N GLU A 1 19.93 -9.62 14.22
CA GLU A 1 21.26 -9.62 14.89
C GLU A 1 21.19 -9.52 16.40
N VAL A 2 20.25 -8.74 16.97
CA VAL A 2 20.11 -8.55 18.42
C VAL A 2 20.01 -9.88 19.20
N PHE A 3 19.12 -10.81 18.82
CA PHE A 3 18.98 -12.08 19.54
C PHE A 3 20.26 -12.93 19.53
N SER A 4 20.94 -13.07 18.40
CA SER A 4 22.22 -13.77 18.34
C SER A 4 23.30 -13.10 19.21
N SER A 5 23.31 -11.76 19.29
CA SER A 5 24.25 -11.03 20.16
C SER A 5 23.97 -11.21 21.65
N ILE A 6 22.69 -11.33 22.04
CA ILE A 6 22.28 -11.63 23.42
C ILE A 6 22.68 -13.07 23.75
N GLY A 7 22.39 -14.02 22.85
CA GLY A 7 22.73 -15.43 23.05
C GLY A 7 24.21 -15.67 23.33
N VAL A 8 25.12 -14.98 22.63
CA VAL A 8 26.57 -15.12 22.86
C VAL A 8 27.01 -14.56 24.22
N ARG A 9 26.30 -13.57 24.76
CA ARG A 9 26.64 -12.90 26.03
C ARG A 9 25.90 -13.48 27.24
N GLU A 10 24.90 -14.33 27.00
CA GLU A 10 24.06 -14.90 28.03
C GLU A 10 24.81 -15.99 28.82
N PRO A 11 25.03 -15.81 30.13
CA PRO A 11 25.78 -16.78 30.95
C PRO A 11 25.02 -18.10 31.12
N GLN A 12 23.69 -18.09 31.03
CA GLN A 12 22.89 -19.30 31.14
C GLN A 12 22.84 -20.06 29.80
N PRO A 13 23.34 -21.31 29.73
CA PRO A 13 23.42 -22.06 28.46
C PRO A 13 22.07 -22.28 27.76
N ALA A 14 21.00 -22.53 28.54
CA ALA A 14 19.66 -22.73 28.00
C ALA A 14 19.09 -21.46 27.35
N ALA A 15 19.28 -20.30 27.98
CA ALA A 15 18.87 -19.01 27.44
C ALA A 15 19.76 -18.59 26.26
N SER A 16 21.06 -18.87 26.31
CA SER A 16 22.00 -18.68 25.20
C SER A 16 21.58 -19.44 23.94
N GLU A 17 21.24 -20.73 24.07
CA GLU A 17 20.74 -21.56 22.99
C GLU A 17 19.39 -21.05 22.45
N ALA A 18 18.50 -20.61 23.34
CA ALA A 18 17.21 -20.02 23.00
C ALA A 18 17.34 -18.79 22.11
N PHE A 19 18.14 -17.82 22.56
CA PHE A 19 18.38 -16.59 21.81
C PHE A 19 19.09 -16.84 20.48
N THR A 20 19.97 -17.85 20.42
CA THR A 20 20.64 -18.24 19.17
C THR A 20 19.64 -18.84 18.17
N LYS A 21 18.79 -19.78 18.61
CA LYS A 21 17.72 -20.39 17.78
C LYS A 21 16.71 -19.34 17.29
N PHE A 22 16.26 -18.45 18.17
CA PHE A 22 15.40 -17.32 17.79
C PHE A 22 16.08 -16.39 16.78
N GLY A 23 17.36 -16.06 16.99
CA GLY A 23 18.14 -15.23 16.08
C GLY A 23 18.24 -15.85 14.67
N GLU A 24 18.47 -17.15 14.59
CA GLU A 24 18.51 -17.88 13.32
C GLU A 24 17.13 -17.95 12.65
N ALA A 25 16.07 -18.20 13.43
CA ALA A 25 14.69 -18.19 12.94
C ALA A 25 14.33 -16.85 12.28
N HIS A 26 14.61 -15.73 12.96
CA HIS A 26 14.39 -14.39 12.40
C HIS A 26 15.20 -14.13 11.12
N ARG A 27 16.45 -14.62 11.04
CA ARG A 27 17.26 -14.50 9.84
C ARG A 27 16.69 -15.30 8.67
N ASN A 28 16.12 -16.47 8.93
CA ASN A 28 15.44 -17.27 7.92
C ASN A 28 14.14 -16.60 7.46
N MET A 29 13.36 -16.02 8.38
CA MET A 29 12.16 -15.24 8.04
C MET A 29 12.49 -14.06 7.11
N GLU A 30 13.58 -13.33 7.37
CA GLU A 30 14.06 -12.26 6.49
C GLU A 30 14.38 -12.79 5.08
N ARG A 31 15.08 -13.91 4.98
CA ARG A 31 15.39 -14.55 3.69
C ARG A 31 14.12 -14.93 2.93
N PHE A 32 13.10 -15.46 3.61
CA PHE A 32 11.81 -15.80 3.00
C PHE A 32 11.08 -14.54 2.53
N ALA A 33 11.09 -13.47 3.33
CA ALA A 33 10.48 -12.19 2.96
C ALA A 33 11.14 -11.59 1.71
N ILE A 34 12.47 -11.62 1.60
CA ILE A 34 13.19 -11.17 0.41
C ILE A 34 12.77 -11.98 -0.84
N LYS A 35 12.62 -13.31 -0.73
CA LYS A 35 12.15 -14.16 -1.83
C LYS A 35 10.71 -13.82 -2.25
N MET A 36 9.83 -13.60 -1.28
CA MET A 36 8.45 -13.18 -1.52
C MET A 36 8.42 -11.81 -2.21
N LEU A 37 9.17 -10.82 -1.72
CA LEU A 37 9.26 -9.49 -2.31
C LEU A 37 9.75 -9.51 -3.77
N ARG A 38 10.74 -10.35 -4.09
CA ARG A 38 11.19 -10.55 -5.48
C ARG A 38 10.08 -11.12 -6.37
N THR A 39 9.16 -11.90 -5.82
CA THR A 39 8.02 -12.46 -6.54
C THR A 39 6.91 -11.43 -6.74
N VAL A 40 6.63 -10.60 -5.74
CA VAL A 40 5.53 -9.62 -5.75
C VAL A 40 5.88 -8.33 -6.47
N LYS A 41 7.15 -7.87 -6.41
CA LYS A 41 7.58 -6.59 -6.98
C LYS A 41 7.26 -6.42 -8.48
N PRO A 42 7.50 -7.41 -9.37
CA PRO A 42 7.11 -7.31 -10.78
C PRO A 42 5.61 -7.11 -10.98
N MET A 43 4.79 -7.71 -10.12
CA MET A 43 3.33 -7.65 -10.21
C MET A 43 2.81 -6.21 -10.04
N ILE A 44 3.42 -5.45 -9.13
CA ILE A 44 3.12 -4.03 -8.92
C ILE A 44 3.47 -3.23 -10.19
N SER A 45 4.59 -3.54 -10.83
CA SER A 45 5.00 -2.89 -12.09
C SER A 45 4.02 -3.17 -13.22
N ASP A 46 3.50 -4.40 -13.31
CA ASP A 46 2.52 -4.80 -14.32
C ASP A 46 1.18 -4.08 -14.11
N LEU A 47 0.68 -4.05 -12.87
CA LEU A 47 -0.54 -3.30 -12.51
C LEU A 47 -0.38 -1.80 -12.75
N ASN A 48 0.79 -1.24 -12.41
CA ASN A 48 1.11 0.16 -12.68
C ASN A 48 1.09 0.46 -14.18
N THR A 49 1.60 -0.46 -15.02
CA THR A 49 1.56 -0.33 -16.48
C THR A 49 0.12 -0.40 -17.01
N TYR A 50 -0.70 -1.31 -16.48
CA TYR A 50 -2.11 -1.39 -16.84
C TYR A 50 -2.85 -0.08 -16.52
N LEU A 51 -2.73 0.42 -15.29
CA LEU A 51 -3.41 1.63 -14.81
C LEU A 51 -2.93 2.92 -15.49
N ASN A 52 -1.62 3.07 -15.68
CA ASN A 52 -1.04 4.33 -16.15
C ASN A 52 -0.72 4.37 -17.63
N LYS A 53 -0.81 3.25 -18.36
CA LYS A 53 -0.61 3.22 -19.82
C LYS A 53 -1.81 2.66 -20.57
N ALA A 54 -2.25 1.43 -20.25
CA ALA A 54 -3.30 0.75 -21.02
C ALA A 54 -4.68 1.42 -20.88
N VAL A 55 -5.08 1.75 -19.65
CA VAL A 55 -6.36 2.44 -19.38
C VAL A 55 -6.39 3.85 -20.00
N PRO A 56 -5.36 4.71 -19.86
CA PRO A 56 -5.31 6.02 -20.51
C PRO A 56 -5.35 5.96 -22.04
N ASP A 57 -4.69 5.00 -22.70
CA ASP A 57 -4.76 4.84 -24.17
C ASP A 57 -6.20 4.53 -24.64
N THR A 58 -6.87 3.64 -23.92
CA THR A 58 -8.26 3.29 -24.21
C THR A 58 -9.17 4.50 -23.99
N ARG A 59 -8.98 5.24 -22.90
CA ARG A 59 -9.71 6.50 -22.63
C ARG A 59 -9.49 7.54 -23.74
N LEU A 60 -8.27 7.67 -24.27
CA LEU A 60 -7.99 8.58 -25.38
C LEU A 60 -8.78 8.19 -26.64
N THR A 61 -8.88 6.89 -26.92
CA THR A 61 -9.67 6.39 -28.05
C THR A 61 -11.16 6.65 -27.86
N ILE A 62 -11.68 6.44 -26.65
CA ILE A 62 -13.06 6.75 -26.29
C ILE A 62 -13.35 8.25 -26.48
N LYS A 63 -12.44 9.14 -26.06
CA LYS A 63 -12.59 10.60 -26.29
C LYS A 63 -12.74 10.92 -27.77
N LYS A 64 -11.85 10.40 -28.62
CA LYS A 64 -11.93 10.58 -30.09
C LYS A 64 -13.27 10.08 -30.66
N TYR A 65 -13.77 8.95 -30.17
CA TYR A 65 -15.08 8.44 -30.55
C TYR A 65 -16.22 9.37 -30.12
N LEU A 66 -16.15 9.95 -28.93
CA LEU A 66 -17.16 10.91 -28.45
C LEU A 66 -17.18 12.17 -29.34
N ASP A 67 -16.03 12.67 -29.76
CA ASP A 67 -15.94 13.83 -30.67
C ASP A 67 -16.59 13.52 -32.03
N VAL A 68 -16.27 12.36 -32.62
CA VAL A 68 -16.86 11.94 -33.91
C VAL A 68 -18.36 11.64 -33.77
N LYS A 69 -18.80 11.06 -32.64
CA LYS A 69 -20.22 10.86 -32.34
C LYS A 69 -20.95 12.18 -32.22
N PHE A 70 -20.36 13.15 -31.52
CA PHE A 70 -20.93 14.49 -31.38
C PHE A 70 -21.09 15.17 -32.74
N GLU A 71 -20.04 15.13 -33.58
CA GLU A 71 -20.09 15.66 -34.95
C GLU A 71 -21.22 15.03 -35.77
N TYR A 72 -21.33 13.70 -35.79
CA TYR A 72 -22.39 12.99 -36.51
C TYR A 72 -23.80 13.35 -36.00
N LEU A 73 -23.98 13.42 -34.68
CA LEU A 73 -25.25 13.77 -34.08
C LEU A 73 -25.63 15.23 -34.32
N ALA A 74 -24.67 16.15 -34.34
CA ALA A 74 -24.90 17.54 -34.70
C ALA A 74 -25.45 17.67 -36.13
N TYR A 75 -24.89 16.94 -37.10
CA TYR A 75 -25.46 16.89 -38.45
C TYR A 75 -26.86 16.26 -38.49
N CYS A 76 -27.12 15.21 -37.71
CA CYS A 76 -28.46 14.61 -37.64
C CYS A 76 -29.50 15.60 -37.08
N LEU A 77 -29.12 16.36 -36.05
CA LEU A 77 -29.96 17.40 -35.48
C LEU A 77 -30.23 18.50 -36.50
N LYS A 78 -29.19 19.00 -37.17
CA LYS A 78 -29.33 20.06 -38.18
C LYS A 78 -30.23 19.65 -39.36
N VAL A 79 -30.13 18.39 -39.83
CA VAL A 79 -31.06 17.86 -40.85
C VAL A 79 -32.49 17.88 -40.35
N LYS A 80 -32.72 17.41 -39.12
CA LYS A 80 -34.05 17.39 -38.52
C LYS A 80 -34.62 18.81 -38.35
N GLU A 81 -33.82 19.77 -37.91
CA GLU A 81 -34.24 21.17 -37.79
C GLU A 81 -34.69 21.75 -39.15
N MET A 82 -33.99 21.43 -40.23
CA MET A 82 -34.37 21.87 -41.58
C MET A 82 -35.63 21.16 -42.11
N ASP A 83 -35.78 19.87 -41.82
CA ASP A 83 -37.00 19.09 -42.16
C ASP A 83 -38.22 19.64 -41.40
N ASP A 84 -38.06 19.94 -40.10
CA ASP A 84 -39.11 20.48 -39.24
C ASP A 84 -39.53 21.91 -39.69
N GLU A 85 -38.57 22.73 -40.14
CA GLU A 85 -38.84 24.04 -40.75
C GLU A 85 -39.63 23.89 -42.06
N GLU A 86 -39.18 23.03 -42.98
CA GLU A 86 -39.87 22.77 -44.25
C GLU A 86 -41.31 22.29 -44.03
N TYR A 87 -41.51 21.39 -43.06
CA TYR A 87 -42.84 20.93 -42.67
C TYR A 87 -43.72 22.07 -42.14
N SER A 88 -43.16 22.96 -41.34
CA SER A 88 -43.89 24.10 -40.75
C SER A 88 -44.38 25.09 -41.82
N TYR A 89 -43.51 25.48 -42.76
CA TYR A 89 -43.89 26.35 -43.88
C TYR A 89 -44.91 25.67 -44.82
N ALA A 90 -44.75 24.37 -45.08
CA ALA A 90 -45.70 23.61 -45.87
C ALA A 90 -47.10 23.56 -45.22
N ALA A 91 -47.18 23.45 -43.89
CA ALA A 91 -48.44 23.48 -43.16
C ALA A 91 -49.14 24.86 -43.22
N LEU A 92 -48.36 25.94 -43.27
CA LEU A 92 -48.86 27.31 -43.43
C LEU A 92 -49.18 27.68 -44.89
N GLN A 93 -48.87 26.81 -45.85
CA GLN A 93 -48.93 27.08 -47.29
C GLN A 93 -48.08 28.29 -47.71
N GLU A 94 -46.99 28.55 -46.99
CA GLU A 94 -46.06 29.64 -47.28
C GLU A 94 -44.82 29.09 -48.03
N PRO A 95 -44.31 29.84 -49.04
CA PRO A 95 -43.10 29.44 -49.73
C PRO A 95 -41.86 29.63 -48.85
N LEU A 96 -40.95 28.64 -48.87
CA LEU A 96 -39.65 28.72 -48.20
C LEU A 96 -38.55 29.09 -49.20
N TYR A 97 -38.01 30.31 -49.08
CA TYR A 97 -37.01 30.85 -50.00
C TYR A 97 -35.79 29.95 -50.23
N ARG A 98 -35.29 29.29 -49.18
CA ARG A 98 -34.17 28.33 -49.28
C ARG A 98 -34.49 27.19 -50.25
N VAL A 99 -35.73 26.69 -50.24
CA VAL A 99 -36.18 25.59 -51.10
C VAL A 99 -36.39 26.08 -52.53
N GLU A 100 -37.01 27.24 -52.71
CA GLU A 100 -37.24 27.85 -54.04
C GLU A 100 -35.93 28.13 -54.79
N THR A 101 -34.88 28.51 -54.07
CA THR A 101 -33.55 28.77 -54.62
C THR A 101 -32.68 27.52 -54.76
N GLY A 102 -33.27 26.32 -54.59
CA GLY A 102 -32.63 25.05 -54.88
C GLY A 102 -31.99 24.34 -53.69
N ASN A 103 -32.21 24.79 -52.44
CA ASN A 103 -31.87 24.07 -51.19
C ASN A 103 -30.42 23.55 -51.08
N TYR A 104 -29.44 24.36 -51.48
CA TYR A 104 -28.03 23.96 -51.51
C TYR A 104 -27.47 23.60 -50.12
N GLU A 105 -27.85 24.35 -49.08
CA GLU A 105 -27.41 24.10 -47.71
C GLU A 105 -27.85 22.72 -47.21
N TYR A 106 -29.12 22.36 -47.42
CA TYR A 106 -29.64 21.05 -47.05
C TYR A 106 -28.88 19.90 -47.72
N ARG A 107 -28.62 20.01 -49.04
CA ARG A 107 -27.82 19.02 -49.77
C ARG A 107 -26.39 18.90 -49.23
N LEU A 108 -25.77 20.02 -48.87
CA LEU A 108 -24.43 20.03 -48.30
C LEU A 108 -24.41 19.32 -46.94
N VAL A 109 -25.35 19.66 -46.06
CA VAL A 109 -25.50 19.04 -44.73
C VAL A 109 -25.76 17.54 -44.84
N LEU A 110 -26.60 17.09 -45.78
CA LEU A 110 -26.82 15.66 -46.03
C LEU A 110 -25.53 14.93 -46.41
N ARG A 111 -24.68 15.54 -47.26
CA ARG A 111 -23.38 14.97 -47.62
C ARG A 111 -22.46 14.89 -46.40
N CYS A 112 -22.33 15.98 -45.64
CA CYS A 112 -21.52 16.01 -44.43
C CYS A 112 -21.99 15.00 -43.38
N ARG A 113 -23.31 14.82 -43.23
CA ARG A 113 -23.91 13.79 -42.36
C ARG A 113 -23.50 12.38 -42.78
N GLN A 114 -23.51 12.09 -44.07
CA GLN A 114 -23.11 10.78 -44.58
C GLN A 114 -21.63 10.50 -44.32
N ASP A 115 -20.77 11.48 -44.58
CA ASP A 115 -19.33 11.37 -44.31
C ASP A 115 -19.06 11.17 -42.82
N ALA A 116 -19.73 11.94 -41.95
CA ALA A 116 -19.65 11.80 -40.51
C ALA A 116 -20.19 10.44 -40.03
N ARG A 117 -21.25 9.90 -40.66
CA ARG A 117 -21.80 8.56 -40.35
C ARG A 117 -20.76 7.46 -40.57
N VAL A 118 -20.03 7.53 -41.68
CA VAL A 118 -18.97 6.55 -41.99
C VAL A 118 -17.84 6.63 -40.97
N ARG A 119 -17.37 7.84 -40.64
CA ARG A 119 -16.36 8.04 -39.58
C ARG A 119 -16.82 7.53 -38.23
N PHE A 120 -18.06 7.82 -37.85
CA PHE A 120 -18.67 7.36 -36.60
C PHE A 120 -18.77 5.84 -36.53
N ALA A 121 -19.26 5.18 -37.59
CA ALA A 121 -19.38 3.73 -37.65
C ALA A 121 -18.02 3.04 -37.49
N LYS A 122 -16.98 3.57 -38.17
CA LYS A 122 -15.60 3.06 -38.05
C LYS A 122 -15.09 3.21 -36.61
N MET A 123 -15.12 4.43 -36.05
CA MET A 123 -14.64 4.68 -34.69
C MET A 123 -15.41 3.90 -33.62
N ARG A 124 -16.70 3.65 -33.83
CA ARG A 124 -17.52 2.80 -32.95
C ARG A 124 -16.97 1.37 -32.92
N SER A 125 -16.66 0.80 -34.08
CA SER A 125 -16.05 -0.53 -34.17
C SER A 125 -14.68 -0.56 -33.47
N ASP A 126 -13.84 0.44 -33.74
CA ASP A 126 -12.49 0.51 -33.15
C ASP A 126 -12.53 0.59 -31.62
N VAL A 127 -13.44 1.39 -31.05
CA VAL A 127 -13.60 1.50 -29.60
C VAL A 127 -14.15 0.22 -28.98
N LEU A 128 -15.11 -0.45 -29.62
CA LEU A 128 -15.63 -1.72 -29.10
C LEU A 128 -14.53 -2.77 -28.98
N VAL A 129 -13.73 -2.95 -30.04
CA VAL A 129 -12.60 -3.89 -30.03
C VAL A 129 -11.56 -3.50 -28.98
N LYS A 130 -11.22 -2.21 -28.84
CA LYS A 130 -10.26 -1.77 -27.82
C LYS A 130 -10.74 -2.02 -26.39
N ILE A 131 -12.03 -1.79 -26.11
CA ILE A 131 -12.60 -2.05 -24.78
C ILE A 131 -12.57 -3.54 -24.48
N GLU A 132 -12.92 -4.38 -25.46
CA GLU A 132 -12.87 -5.84 -25.31
C GLU A 132 -11.44 -6.35 -25.06
N LEU A 133 -10.45 -5.86 -25.80
CA LEU A 133 -9.04 -6.20 -25.57
C LEU A 133 -8.54 -5.75 -24.19
N LEU A 134 -8.97 -4.57 -23.74
CA LEU A 134 -8.63 -4.08 -22.40
C LEU A 134 -9.25 -4.96 -21.32
N ASP A 135 -10.50 -5.38 -21.50
CA ASP A 135 -11.22 -6.24 -20.54
C ASP A 135 -10.62 -7.65 -20.47
N GLN A 136 -10.29 -8.25 -21.62
CA GLN A 136 -9.58 -9.53 -21.67
C GLN A 136 -8.25 -9.46 -20.93
N LYS A 137 -7.47 -8.39 -21.16
CA LYS A 137 -6.21 -8.16 -20.45
C LYS A 137 -6.44 -7.98 -18.94
N HIS A 138 -7.43 -7.18 -18.55
CA HIS A 138 -7.79 -6.93 -17.16
C HIS A 138 -8.08 -8.22 -16.40
N VAL A 139 -8.98 -9.06 -16.93
CA VAL A 139 -9.40 -10.29 -16.26
C VAL A 139 -8.24 -11.27 -16.14
N GLN A 140 -7.50 -11.50 -17.23
CA GLN A 140 -6.39 -12.45 -17.23
C GLN A 140 -5.24 -11.99 -16.32
N ASP A 141 -4.79 -10.74 -16.47
CA ASP A 141 -3.65 -10.23 -15.71
C ASP A 141 -4.01 -10.12 -14.22
N ILE A 142 -5.16 -9.55 -13.86
CA ILE A 142 -5.48 -9.35 -12.42
C ILE A 142 -5.67 -10.66 -11.69
N VAL A 143 -6.40 -11.62 -12.27
CA VAL A 143 -6.62 -12.92 -11.61
C VAL A 143 -5.30 -13.65 -11.43
N PHE A 144 -4.47 -13.70 -12.47
CA PHE A 144 -3.16 -14.34 -12.41
C PHE A 144 -2.26 -13.68 -11.37
N GLN A 145 -2.23 -12.35 -11.34
CA GLN A 145 -1.44 -11.61 -10.37
C GLN A 145 -1.98 -11.85 -8.95
N LEU A 146 -3.28 -11.72 -8.68
CA LEU A 146 -3.83 -11.99 -7.34
C LEU A 146 -3.53 -13.41 -6.86
N GLN A 147 -3.68 -14.42 -7.73
CA GLN A 147 -3.34 -15.80 -7.39
C GLN A 147 -1.85 -15.94 -7.02
N ARG A 148 -0.96 -15.30 -7.79
CA ARG A 148 0.49 -15.29 -7.52
C ARG A 148 0.81 -14.59 -6.20
N PHE A 149 0.13 -13.49 -5.88
CA PHE A 149 0.28 -12.78 -4.61
C PHE A 149 -0.12 -13.68 -3.44
N VAL A 150 -1.33 -14.23 -3.47
CA VAL A 150 -1.85 -15.09 -2.40
C VAL A 150 -0.98 -16.33 -2.24
N SER A 151 -0.54 -16.95 -3.33
CA SER A 151 0.36 -18.11 -3.29
C SER A 151 1.72 -17.78 -2.68
N ALA A 152 2.30 -16.63 -3.02
CA ALA A 152 3.56 -16.17 -2.46
C ALA A 152 3.45 -15.85 -0.96
N MET A 153 2.35 -15.21 -0.55
CA MET A 153 2.04 -14.91 0.86
C MET A 153 1.82 -16.20 1.66
N ALA A 154 1.01 -17.12 1.15
CA ALA A 154 0.76 -18.41 1.80
C ALA A 154 2.05 -19.21 1.98
N LYS A 155 2.91 -19.24 0.95
CA LYS A 155 4.23 -19.87 1.04
C LYS A 155 5.11 -19.21 2.09
N TYR A 156 5.21 -17.87 2.08
CA TYR A 156 5.97 -17.13 3.09
C TYR A 156 5.51 -17.45 4.51
N HIS A 157 4.20 -17.42 4.77
CA HIS A 157 3.65 -17.72 6.10
C HIS A 157 3.87 -19.18 6.50
N ASN A 158 3.73 -20.14 5.59
CA ASN A 158 4.01 -21.55 5.88
C ASN A 158 5.50 -21.80 6.17
N ASP A 159 6.40 -21.18 5.40
CA ASP A 159 7.85 -21.27 5.62
C ASP A 159 8.21 -20.65 6.99
N CYS A 160 7.66 -19.49 7.33
CA CYS A 160 7.83 -18.85 8.63
C CYS A 160 7.27 -19.70 9.77
N HIS A 161 6.07 -20.26 9.61
CA HIS A 161 5.44 -21.12 10.62
C HIS A 161 6.30 -22.36 10.90
N THR A 162 6.85 -22.99 9.87
CA THR A 162 7.71 -24.17 10.00
C THR A 162 8.94 -23.86 10.85
N VAL A 163 9.64 -22.76 10.54
CA VAL A 163 10.83 -22.32 11.29
C VAL A 163 10.48 -21.89 12.73
N MET A 164 9.35 -21.21 12.92
CA MET A 164 8.88 -20.78 14.25
C MET A 164 8.42 -21.96 15.12
N LYS A 165 7.83 -22.99 14.53
CA LYS A 165 7.39 -24.20 15.25
C LYS A 165 8.57 -25.00 15.80
N GLU A 166 9.73 -24.96 15.14
CA GLU A 166 10.96 -25.59 15.63
C GLU A 166 11.65 -24.75 16.71
N ALA A 167 11.41 -23.42 16.70
CA ALA A 167 11.94 -22.47 17.67
C ALA A 167 11.07 -22.33 18.94
N VAL A 168 10.46 -23.42 19.42
CA VAL A 168 9.78 -23.43 20.73
C VAL A 168 10.85 -23.45 21.82
N VAL A 169 11.20 -22.28 22.35
CA VAL A 169 12.22 -22.17 23.41
C VAL A 169 11.69 -21.52 24.69
N PHE A 170 10.42 -21.76 25.00
CA PHE A 170 9.79 -21.24 26.22
C PHE A 170 9.33 -22.38 27.14
N PRO A 171 9.50 -22.25 28.48
CA PRO A 171 9.98 -21.09 29.23
C PRO A 171 11.50 -20.92 29.24
N ILE A 172 11.99 -19.71 28.92
CA ILE A 172 13.36 -19.32 29.22
C ILE A 172 13.38 -19.02 30.72
N GLU A 173 13.68 -20.01 31.55
CA GLU A 173 13.93 -19.77 32.96
C GLU A 173 15.22 -18.95 33.07
N VAL A 174 15.13 -17.62 33.04
CA VAL A 174 16.28 -16.75 33.36
C VAL A 174 16.44 -16.83 34.87
N ASP A 175 17.37 -17.65 35.36
CA ASP A 175 17.61 -17.75 36.79
C ASP A 175 18.39 -16.52 37.26
N LEU A 176 17.68 -15.48 37.72
CA LEU A 176 18.25 -14.24 38.25
C LEU A 176 19.12 -14.46 39.50
N SER A 177 19.21 -15.68 40.05
CA SER A 177 19.78 -15.90 41.38
C SER A 177 21.30 -15.99 41.44
N ARG A 178 22.04 -16.11 40.33
CA ARG A 178 23.51 -16.41 40.39
C ARG A 178 24.46 -15.37 39.80
N GLY A 179 23.97 -14.29 39.19
CA GLY A 179 24.82 -13.29 38.52
C GLY A 179 24.56 -11.82 38.85
N THR A 180 23.45 -11.47 39.49
CA THR A 180 23.04 -10.06 39.64
C THR A 180 23.76 -9.32 40.79
N PHE A 181 24.52 -10.01 41.65
CA PHE A 181 25.10 -9.38 42.86
C PHE A 181 26.59 -9.58 43.10
N THR A 182 27.36 -10.22 42.20
CA THR A 182 28.83 -10.21 42.34
C THR A 182 29.40 -8.93 41.75
N TYR A 183 29.13 -7.80 42.42
CA TYR A 183 30.07 -6.68 42.39
C TYR A 183 31.35 -7.17 43.05
N ASP A 184 32.46 -7.00 42.34
CA ASP A 184 33.80 -7.43 42.72
C ASP A 184 34.24 -6.78 44.04
N THR A 185 34.01 -7.45 45.18
CA THR A 185 34.51 -7.07 46.51
C THR A 185 35.91 -7.67 46.75
N SER A 186 36.81 -7.57 45.78
CA SER A 186 38.19 -8.08 45.89
C SER A 186 39.18 -7.12 46.57
N ASN A 187 38.71 -6.09 47.28
CA ASN A 187 39.60 -5.10 47.93
C ASN A 187 39.24 -4.75 49.39
N GLN A 188 38.85 -5.73 50.20
CA GLN A 188 38.87 -5.57 51.67
C GLN A 188 40.21 -6.07 52.22
N PHE A 189 41.14 -5.14 52.46
CA PHE A 189 42.29 -5.37 53.35
C PHE A 189 41.83 -5.27 54.80
N ASN A 190 42.20 -6.29 55.57
CA ASN A 190 41.90 -6.45 56.99
C ASN A 190 42.90 -5.67 57.87
N ASP A 191 42.39 -5.32 59.04
CA ASP A 191 42.84 -4.42 60.11
C ASP A 191 44.23 -4.68 60.73
N GLY A 192 44.88 -3.63 61.26
CA GLY A 192 46.11 -3.74 62.08
C GLY A 192 46.88 -2.45 62.36
N GLU A 193 46.51 -1.76 63.45
CA GLU A 193 47.33 -1.05 64.47
C GLU A 193 48.41 0.00 64.06
N ASP A 194 48.18 1.26 64.49
CA ASP A 194 49.04 2.06 65.41
C ASP A 194 49.19 3.57 65.07
N GLU A 195 48.84 4.36 66.10
CA GLU A 195 49.39 5.65 66.58
C GLU A 195 49.28 6.97 65.77
N GLU A 196 48.62 7.95 66.44
CA GLU A 196 48.88 9.40 66.54
C GLU A 196 48.71 10.25 65.25
N GLU A 197 48.04 11.41 65.21
CA GLU A 197 48.10 12.57 66.11
C GLU A 197 46.75 13.31 66.19
N GLU A 198 46.57 14.02 67.30
CA GLU A 198 45.52 15.01 67.59
C GLU A 198 45.59 16.21 66.62
N GLU A 199 44.45 16.79 66.21
CA GLU A 199 44.28 18.25 66.24
C GLU A 199 42.78 18.68 66.18
N GLU A 200 42.43 19.38 67.25
CA GLU A 200 41.34 20.31 67.62
C GLU A 200 40.10 20.64 66.75
N VAL A 201 38.93 20.54 67.43
CA VAL A 201 37.88 21.59 67.73
C VAL A 201 37.17 22.26 66.52
N GLU A 202 35.84 22.17 66.32
CA GLU A 202 34.79 22.92 67.03
C GLU A 202 33.36 22.33 66.91
N GLU A 203 32.56 22.64 67.94
CA GLU A 203 31.17 22.30 68.29
C GLU A 203 30.09 22.71 67.26
N ALA A 204 29.16 21.81 66.90
CA ALA A 204 27.73 21.73 67.33
C ALA A 204 26.73 22.69 66.59
N PRO A 205 25.39 22.53 66.70
CA PRO A 205 24.56 21.32 66.86
C PRO A 205 23.29 21.28 65.95
N GLU A 206 22.65 20.09 65.94
CA GLU A 206 21.20 19.79 65.93
C GLU A 206 20.21 20.54 65.00
N ARG A 207 19.34 19.76 64.33
CA ARG A 207 17.99 19.46 64.86
C ARG A 207 17.21 18.43 64.07
N VAL A 208 16.64 17.53 64.86
CA VAL A 208 15.65 16.49 64.60
C VAL A 208 14.31 17.09 64.17
N ASN A 209 13.59 16.44 63.27
CA ASN A 209 12.20 16.07 63.56
C ASN A 209 11.65 14.98 62.64
N GLU A 210 11.30 13.89 63.30
CA GLU A 210 10.36 12.87 62.89
C GLU A 210 8.98 13.47 62.59
N SER A 211 8.24 12.85 61.67
CA SER A 211 6.96 12.23 62.02
C SER A 211 6.35 11.54 60.80
N GLN A 212 6.18 10.22 60.96
CA GLN A 212 5.31 9.38 60.17
C GLN A 212 3.84 9.82 60.35
N MET A 213 2.99 9.52 59.35
CA MET A 213 2.03 8.41 59.44
C MET A 213 0.70 8.71 58.74
N GLY A 214 0.30 7.77 57.86
CA GLY A 214 -1.08 7.44 57.51
C GLY A 214 -1.80 8.39 56.54
N ASP A 215 -2.73 7.96 55.71
CA ASP A 215 -3.24 6.61 55.43
C ASP A 215 -4.16 6.69 54.19
N LEU A 216 -4.23 5.57 53.47
CA LEU A 216 -5.40 5.00 52.77
C LEU A 216 -6.30 5.83 51.81
N ILE A 217 -6.36 5.32 50.57
CA ILE A 217 -7.56 4.96 49.76
C ILE A 217 -8.58 6.05 49.42
N SER A 218 -8.79 6.31 48.12
CA SER A 218 -10.02 5.89 47.41
C SER A 218 -9.99 6.22 45.92
N THR A 219 -10.50 5.24 45.17
CA THR A 219 -11.09 5.28 43.82
C THR A 219 -11.89 6.53 43.49
N ASP A 220 -11.72 7.00 42.25
CA ASP A 220 -12.76 7.16 41.22
C ASP A 220 -12.14 6.87 39.83
#